data_AF-A0A0L0UKQ6-F1
#
_entry.id   AF-A0A0L0UKQ6-F1
#
_cell.length_a   1.000
_cell.length_b   1.000
_cell.length_c   1.000
_cell.angle_alpha   90.00
_cell.angle_beta   90.00
_cell.angle_gamma   90.00
#
_symmetry.space_group_name_H-M   'P 1'
#
loop_
_entity.id
_entity.type
_entity.pdbx_description
1 polymer ?
#
loop_
_entity_poly.entity_id
_entity_poly.type
_entity_poly.pdbx_seq_one_letter_code
_entity_poly.pdbx_strand_id
1 'polypeptide(L)'
;VLQAVTPEQDRILFQTFFDACNQIITELTNNPQQRSYSLQEIEARVGSVDELSGIIANMDRATAQLIGIHLNRTEEEFIRVINSPARLEMTRQVIDAFLANYTNASIPVLPSDGSQTDPPSCAICLEGYVESDVTMSLPCHSSHHFHQACILDWLQTLIPEPLTCPICRAESEAL
;
A
#
# COMPACT_ATOMS: atom_id res chain seq x y z
N VAL A 1 -2.85 31.55 3.05
CA VAL A 1 -3.70 30.73 3.95
C VAL A 1 -3.30 30.94 5.40
N LEU A 2 -2.03 30.74 5.77
CA LEU A 2 -1.62 30.70 7.17
C LEU A 2 -1.60 32.04 7.93
N GLN A 3 -1.69 33.19 7.24
CA GLN A 3 -1.70 34.52 7.90
C GLN A 3 -2.90 34.73 8.84
N ALA A 4 -4.00 34.01 8.64
CA ALA A 4 -5.18 34.05 9.51
C ALA A 4 -5.02 33.18 10.78
N VAL A 5 -4.01 32.30 10.82
CA VAL A 5 -3.75 31.43 11.97
C VAL A 5 -3.09 32.23 13.08
N THR A 6 -3.68 32.16 14.26
CA THR A 6 -3.15 32.69 15.51
C THR A 6 -3.37 31.67 16.63
N PRO A 7 -2.47 31.51 17.60
CA PRO A 7 -1.20 32.26 17.78
C PRO A 7 -0.13 31.98 16.71
N GLU A 8 0.97 32.74 16.73
CA GLU A 8 2.07 32.58 15.76
C GLU A 8 2.67 31.17 15.81
N GLN A 9 2.67 30.54 16.98
CA GLN A 9 3.18 29.17 17.16
C GLN A 9 2.39 28.17 16.31
N ASP A 10 1.06 28.25 16.32
CA ASP A 10 0.19 27.40 15.50
C ASP A 10 0.46 27.62 14.01
N ARG A 11 0.71 28.88 13.61
CA ARG A 11 1.07 29.21 12.23
C ARG A 11 2.35 28.51 11.80
N ILE A 12 3.38 28.54 12.66
CA ILE A 12 4.66 27.87 12.41
C ILE A 12 4.45 26.36 12.27
N LEU A 13 3.62 25.74 13.10
CA LEU A 13 3.31 24.31 13.00
C LEU A 13 2.71 23.95 11.63
N PHE A 14 1.69 24.68 11.16
CA PHE A 14 1.15 24.44 9.82
C PHE A 14 2.17 24.70 8.72
N GLN A 15 2.98 25.76 8.84
CA GLN A 15 4.02 26.08 7.85
C GLN A 15 5.01 24.92 7.73
N THR A 16 5.52 24.41 8.86
CA THR A 16 6.42 23.26 8.89
C THR A 16 5.77 22.01 8.31
N PHE A 17 4.51 21.74 8.63
CA PHE A 17 3.76 20.61 8.06
C PHE A 17 3.66 20.69 6.54
N PHE A 18 3.17 21.82 6.00
CA PHE A 18 3.00 21.98 4.55
C PHE A 18 4.34 21.98 3.81
N ASP A 19 5.38 22.58 4.39
CA ASP A 19 6.73 22.54 3.81
C ASP A 19 7.28 21.11 3.76
N ALA A 20 7.07 20.31 4.82
CA ALA A 20 7.46 18.90 4.84
C ALA A 20 6.70 18.07 3.79
N CYS A 21 5.39 18.23 3.67
CA CYS A 21 4.60 17.56 2.63
C CYS A 21 5.09 17.92 1.23
N ASN A 22 5.33 19.21 0.97
CA ASN A 22 5.83 19.67 -0.33
C ASN A 22 7.21 19.10 -0.66
N GLN A 23 8.10 18.97 0.33
CA GLN A 23 9.40 18.32 0.15
C GLN A 23 9.24 16.84 -0.23
N ILE A 24 8.39 16.09 0.48
CA ILE A 24 8.10 14.68 0.18
C ILE A 24 7.56 14.55 -1.25
N ILE A 25 6.54 15.34 -1.61
CA ILE A 25 5.94 15.34 -2.95
C ILE A 25 7.00 15.64 -4.02
N THR A 26 7.85 16.64 -3.79
CA THR A 26 8.91 17.03 -4.72
C THR A 26 9.95 15.92 -4.91
N GLU A 27 10.41 15.31 -3.83
CA GLU A 27 11.37 14.20 -3.88
C GLU A 27 10.81 13.00 -4.64
N LEU A 28 9.56 12.61 -4.34
CA LEU A 28 8.90 11.48 -4.98
C LEU A 28 8.61 11.76 -6.46
N THR A 29 8.31 13.02 -6.81
CA THR A 29 8.10 13.44 -8.20
C THR A 29 9.41 13.39 -9.00
N ASN A 30 10.50 13.89 -8.42
CA ASN A 30 11.79 13.97 -9.10
C ASN A 30 12.50 12.60 -9.17
N ASN A 31 12.17 11.67 -8.28
CA ASN A 31 12.78 10.34 -8.21
C ASN A 31 11.70 9.25 -8.28
N PRO A 32 11.10 8.99 -9.46
CA PRO A 32 10.00 8.04 -9.60
C PRO A 32 10.39 6.58 -9.24
N GLN A 33 11.68 6.23 -9.31
CA GLN A 33 12.17 4.91 -8.92
C GLN A 33 12.48 4.76 -7.43
N GLN A 34 12.45 5.85 -6.66
CA GLN A 34 12.64 5.78 -5.22
C GLN A 34 11.47 5.02 -4.58
N ARG A 35 11.75 4.15 -3.59
CA ARG A 35 10.68 3.49 -2.82
C ARG A 35 9.75 4.50 -2.15
N SER A 36 8.52 4.08 -1.89
CA SER A 36 7.60 4.86 -1.04
C SER A 36 8.14 4.95 0.39
N TYR A 37 7.82 6.06 1.04
CA TYR A 37 8.09 6.26 2.46
C TYR A 37 7.11 5.44 3.31
N SER A 38 7.57 4.85 4.41
CA SER A 38 6.68 4.24 5.39
C SER A 38 5.88 5.30 6.14
N LEU A 39 4.78 4.92 6.79
CA LEU A 39 4.00 5.84 7.62
C LEU A 39 4.87 6.51 8.70
N GLN A 40 5.75 5.74 9.34
CA GLN A 40 6.67 6.27 10.36
C GLN A 40 7.66 7.29 9.79
N GLU A 41 8.15 7.09 8.56
CA GLU A 41 9.04 8.04 7.89
C GLU A 41 8.32 9.33 7.50
N ILE A 42 7.06 9.23 7.10
CA ILE A 42 6.21 10.39 6.79
C ILE A 42 5.95 11.17 8.08
N GLU A 43 5.46 10.50 9.14
CA GLU A 43 5.18 11.11 10.45
C GLU A 43 6.40 11.81 11.04
N ALA A 44 7.60 11.20 10.95
CA ALA A 44 8.83 11.81 11.42
C ALA A 44 9.18 13.13 10.71
N ARG A 45 8.66 13.37 9.49
CA ARG A 45 8.89 14.58 8.71
C ARG A 45 7.77 15.60 8.86
N VAL A 46 6.52 15.15 8.78
CA VAL A 46 5.35 16.06 8.80
C VAL A 46 4.96 16.48 10.21
N GLY A 47 5.40 15.73 11.23
CA GLY A 47 5.07 15.99 12.62
C GLY A 47 3.72 15.40 13.05
N SER A 48 3.23 15.82 14.22
CA SER A 48 1.99 15.29 14.79
C SER A 48 0.76 15.82 14.06
N VAL A 49 0.08 14.95 13.31
CA VAL A 49 -1.20 15.27 12.67
C VAL A 49 -2.30 15.51 13.71
N ASP A 50 -2.25 14.82 14.85
CA ASP A 50 -3.22 14.98 15.94
C ASP A 50 -3.14 16.39 16.56
N GLU A 51 -1.93 16.93 16.72
CA GLU A 51 -1.73 18.32 17.20
C GLU A 51 -2.37 19.32 16.23
N LEU A 52 -2.12 19.17 14.93
CA LEU A 52 -2.72 20.03 13.90
C LEU A 52 -4.24 19.93 13.88
N SER A 53 -4.79 18.71 14.01
CA SER A 53 -6.24 18.48 14.06
C SER A 53 -6.87 19.15 15.27
N GLY A 54 -6.22 19.06 16.44
CA GLY A 54 -6.63 19.74 17.66
C GLY A 54 -6.64 21.27 17.51
N ILE A 55 -5.66 21.84 16.79
CA ILE A 55 -5.64 23.27 16.49
C ILE A 55 -6.80 23.65 15.56
N ILE A 56 -7.02 22.92 14.46
CA ILE A 56 -8.13 23.18 13.51
C ILE A 56 -9.48 23.15 14.21
N ALA A 57 -9.68 22.19 15.13
CA ALA A 57 -10.94 22.04 15.86
C ALA A 57 -11.30 23.26 16.72
N ASN A 58 -10.31 24.07 17.11
CA ASN A 58 -10.49 25.26 17.95
C ASN A 58 -10.51 26.58 17.15
N MET A 59 -10.31 26.52 15.82
CA MET A 59 -10.32 27.70 14.96
C MET A 59 -11.74 28.18 14.63
N ASP A 60 -11.84 29.43 14.18
CA ASP A 60 -13.07 29.89 13.56
C ASP A 60 -13.34 29.13 12.25
N ARG A 61 -14.63 29.07 11.87
CA ARG A 61 -15.07 28.30 10.72
C ARG A 61 -14.39 28.72 9.41
N ALA A 62 -14.14 30.01 9.20
CA ALA A 62 -13.58 30.49 7.95
C ALA A 62 -12.10 30.09 7.84
N THR A 63 -11.33 30.26 8.91
CA THR A 63 -9.92 29.83 8.95
C THR A 63 -9.78 28.31 8.82
N ALA A 64 -10.58 27.54 9.56
CA ALA A 64 -10.59 26.08 9.46
C ALA A 64 -10.92 25.59 8.05
N GLN A 65 -11.90 26.23 7.36
CA GLN A 65 -12.23 25.91 5.98
C GLN A 65 -11.08 26.19 5.01
N LEU A 66 -10.38 27.32 5.15
CA LEU A 66 -9.23 27.65 4.30
C LEU A 66 -8.08 26.66 4.46
N ILE A 67 -7.80 26.22 5.70
CA ILE A 67 -6.80 25.19 5.98
C ILE A 67 -7.24 23.85 5.40
N GLY A 68 -8.50 23.45 5.60
CA GLY A 68 -9.05 22.20 5.07
C GLY A 68 -8.92 22.10 3.55
N ILE A 69 -9.20 23.18 2.81
CA ILE A 69 -9.00 23.24 1.36
C ILE A 69 -7.52 23.01 1.01
N HIS A 70 -6.60 23.59 1.78
CA HIS A 70 -5.18 23.42 1.51
C HIS A 70 -4.70 22.00 1.81
N LEU A 71 -5.15 21.39 2.91
CA LEU A 71 -4.87 20.00 3.26
C LEU A 71 -5.36 19.05 2.19
N ASN A 72 -6.62 19.18 1.75
CA ASN A 72 -7.20 18.33 0.72
C ASN A 72 -6.41 18.46 -0.60
N ARG A 73 -5.99 19.67 -0.97
CA ARG A 73 -5.14 19.86 -2.14
C ARG A 73 -3.79 19.16 -1.97
N THR A 74 -3.13 19.29 -0.83
CA THR A 74 -1.85 18.61 -0.57
C THR A 74 -2.00 17.09 -0.63
N GLU A 75 -3.09 16.56 -0.08
CA GLU A 75 -3.44 15.13 -0.14
C GLU A 75 -3.65 14.65 -1.58
N GLU A 76 -4.44 15.38 -2.39
CA GLU A 76 -4.66 15.07 -3.81
C GLU A 76 -3.34 15.04 -4.60
N GLU A 77 -2.44 15.99 -4.33
CA GLU A 77 -1.11 16.04 -4.96
C GLU A 77 -0.26 14.84 -4.56
N PHE A 78 -0.28 14.44 -3.28
CA PHE A 78 0.40 13.25 -2.79
C PHE A 78 -0.13 11.97 -3.45
N ILE A 79 -1.47 11.78 -3.44
CA ILE A 79 -2.16 10.67 -4.09
C ILE A 79 -1.78 10.58 -5.58
N ARG A 80 -1.76 11.71 -6.28
CA ARG A 80 -1.36 11.73 -7.69
C ARG A 80 0.09 11.29 -7.90
N VAL A 81 1.00 11.69 -7.02
CA VAL A 81 2.42 11.32 -7.13
C VAL A 81 2.62 9.83 -6.86
N ILE A 82 2.05 9.29 -5.78
CA ILE A 82 2.17 7.87 -5.45
C ILE A 82 1.52 6.98 -6.52
N ASN A 83 0.43 7.45 -7.14
CA ASN A 83 -0.29 6.75 -8.21
C ASN A 83 0.18 7.15 -9.62
N SER A 84 1.35 7.75 -9.74
CA SER A 84 1.91 8.09 -11.05
C SER A 84 2.22 6.81 -11.86
N PRO A 85 2.08 6.82 -13.20
CA PRO A 85 2.31 5.63 -14.03
C PRO A 85 3.68 4.98 -13.81
N ALA A 86 4.73 5.78 -13.59
CA ALA A 86 6.07 5.28 -13.33
C ALA A 86 6.18 4.51 -11.99
N ARG A 87 5.44 4.93 -10.96
CA ARG A 87 5.42 4.24 -9.67
C ARG A 87 4.55 2.99 -9.71
N LEU A 88 3.40 3.05 -10.38
CA LEU A 88 2.56 1.86 -10.57
C LEU A 88 3.32 0.77 -11.35
N GLU A 89 4.07 1.17 -12.37
CA GLU A 89 4.94 0.24 -13.12
C GLU A 89 6.07 -0.32 -12.25
N MET A 90 6.69 0.48 -11.39
CA MET A 90 7.67 -0.01 -10.42
C MET A 90 7.05 -1.03 -9.46
N THR A 91 5.85 -0.78 -8.93
CA THR A 91 5.12 -1.72 -8.07
C THR A 91 4.84 -3.04 -8.80
N ARG A 92 4.44 -2.99 -10.08
CA ARG A 92 4.26 -4.20 -10.91
C ARG A 92 5.55 -5.01 -11.00
N GLN A 93 6.67 -4.35 -11.28
CA GLN A 93 7.97 -5.00 -11.39
C GLN A 93 8.44 -5.64 -10.07
N VAL A 94 8.14 -5.01 -8.93
CA VAL A 94 8.44 -5.59 -7.60
C VAL A 94 7.61 -6.86 -7.37
N ILE A 95 6.31 -6.84 -7.69
CA ILE A 95 5.44 -8.02 -7.58
C ILE A 95 5.96 -9.16 -8.46
N ASP A 96 6.25 -8.86 -9.73
CA ASP A 96 6.76 -9.85 -10.68
C ASP A 96 8.07 -10.48 -10.18
N ALA A 97 8.99 -9.67 -9.66
CA ALA A 97 10.28 -10.11 -9.13
C ALA A 97 10.12 -10.95 -7.86
N PHE A 98 9.26 -10.54 -6.93
CA PHE A 98 8.98 -11.29 -5.71
C PHE A 98 8.39 -12.67 -6.03
N LEU A 99 7.41 -12.72 -6.93
CA LEU A 99 6.75 -13.97 -7.28
C LEU A 99 7.67 -14.91 -8.07
N ALA A 100 8.58 -14.37 -8.88
CA ALA A 100 9.60 -15.17 -9.57
C ALA A 100 10.56 -15.87 -8.58
N ASN A 101 10.95 -15.17 -7.50
CA ASN A 101 11.88 -15.70 -6.50
C ASN A 101 11.22 -16.67 -5.49
N TYR A 102 9.90 -16.63 -5.32
CA TYR A 102 9.15 -17.50 -4.40
C TYR A 102 8.79 -18.89 -4.97
N THR A 103 9.31 -19.26 -6.13
CA THR A 103 8.96 -20.49 -6.90
C THR A 103 9.41 -21.82 -6.28
N ASN A 104 9.80 -21.87 -5.01
CA ASN A 104 10.28 -23.09 -4.36
C ASN A 104 9.29 -23.63 -3.32
N ALA A 105 8.14 -24.13 -3.79
CA ALA A 105 7.41 -25.18 -3.07
C ALA A 105 6.55 -25.94 -4.08
N SER A 106 7.15 -26.94 -4.73
CA SER A 106 6.37 -28.06 -5.23
C SER A 106 5.60 -28.61 -4.05
N ILE A 107 4.27 -28.45 -4.03
CA ILE A 107 3.44 -29.21 -3.10
C ILE A 107 3.73 -30.67 -3.44
N PRO A 108 4.31 -31.48 -2.52
CA PRO A 108 4.38 -32.90 -2.76
C PRO A 108 2.93 -33.35 -2.90
N VAL A 109 2.54 -33.80 -4.09
CA VAL A 109 1.26 -34.47 -4.29
C VAL A 109 1.32 -35.70 -3.38
N LEU A 110 0.81 -35.56 -2.15
CA LEU A 110 0.76 -36.65 -1.20
C LEU A 110 -0.22 -37.68 -1.78
N PRO A 111 0.16 -38.97 -1.86
CA PRO A 111 -0.78 -40.00 -2.24
C PRO A 111 -1.93 -40.00 -1.22
N SER A 112 -3.14 -39.82 -1.74
CA SER A 112 -4.40 -39.79 -1.00
C SER A 112 -4.56 -41.08 -0.20
N ASP A 113 -4.29 -41.03 1.11
CA ASP A 113 -4.65 -42.10 2.04
C ASP A 113 -6.08 -41.86 2.53
N GLY A 114 -7.04 -42.49 1.86
CA GLY A 114 -8.27 -43.06 2.41
C GLY A 114 -9.26 -42.17 3.17
N SER A 115 -9.03 -40.87 3.33
CA SER A 115 -9.92 -39.94 4.02
C SER A 115 -10.43 -38.89 3.04
N GLN A 116 -11.75 -38.72 3.01
CA GLN A 116 -12.49 -37.89 2.04
C GLN A 116 -12.24 -36.39 2.26
N THR A 117 -11.06 -35.92 1.89
CA THR A 117 -10.79 -34.50 1.66
C THR A 117 -10.54 -34.31 0.17
N ASP A 118 -11.31 -33.42 -0.46
CA ASP A 118 -11.13 -33.06 -1.86
C ASP A 118 -9.65 -32.71 -2.14
N PRO A 119 -9.13 -33.05 -3.34
CA PRO A 119 -7.77 -32.70 -3.71
C PRO A 119 -7.56 -31.18 -3.60
N PRO A 120 -6.36 -30.72 -3.21
CA PRO A 120 -6.09 -29.28 -3.09
C PRO A 120 -6.34 -28.59 -4.43
N SER A 121 -7.04 -27.46 -4.38
CA SER A 121 -7.42 -26.65 -5.54
C SER A 121 -7.01 -25.19 -5.36
N CYS A 122 -6.79 -24.50 -6.48
CA CYS A 122 -6.54 -23.07 -6.48
C CYS A 122 -7.80 -22.29 -6.12
N ALA A 123 -7.75 -21.46 -5.07
CA ALA A 123 -8.92 -20.69 -4.64
C ALA A 123 -9.30 -19.52 -5.58
N ILE A 124 -8.52 -19.27 -6.64
CA ILE A 124 -8.80 -18.23 -7.65
C ILE A 124 -9.55 -18.82 -8.85
N CYS A 125 -8.97 -19.84 -9.52
CA CYS A 125 -9.61 -20.47 -10.70
C CYS A 125 -10.51 -21.66 -10.34
N LEU A 126 -10.45 -22.15 -9.10
CA LEU A 126 -11.17 -23.33 -8.60
C LEU A 126 -10.77 -24.66 -9.24
N GLU A 127 -9.67 -24.69 -9.98
CA GLU A 127 -9.12 -25.91 -10.58
C GLU A 127 -8.21 -26.66 -9.60
N GLY A 128 -8.28 -28.00 -9.63
CA GLY A 128 -7.36 -28.86 -8.89
C GLY A 128 -5.95 -28.80 -9.48
N TYR A 129 -4.92 -28.95 -8.63
CA TYR A 129 -3.53 -28.91 -9.10
C TYR A 129 -3.12 -30.17 -9.86
N VAL A 130 -2.27 -29.99 -10.87
CA VAL A 130 -1.60 -31.07 -11.60
C VAL A 130 -0.07 -31.02 -11.40
N GLU A 131 0.64 -32.12 -11.71
CA GLU A 131 2.10 -32.24 -11.47
C GLU A 131 2.93 -31.15 -12.19
N SER A 132 2.45 -30.59 -13.29
CA SER A 132 3.12 -29.52 -14.03
C SER A 132 2.87 -28.12 -13.50
N ASP A 133 1.99 -27.97 -12.52
CA ASP A 133 1.62 -26.65 -12.01
C ASP A 133 2.73 -26.05 -11.15
N VAL A 134 2.96 -24.75 -11.35
CA VAL A 134 3.76 -23.94 -10.42
C VAL A 134 2.82 -23.29 -9.43
N THR A 135 2.91 -23.73 -8.18
CA THR A 135 2.07 -23.24 -7.08
C THR A 135 2.84 -22.32 -6.16
N MET A 136 2.13 -21.41 -5.51
CA MET A 136 2.68 -20.51 -4.51
C MET A 136 1.76 -20.42 -3.30
N SER A 137 2.35 -20.46 -2.10
CA SER A 137 1.68 -20.09 -0.85
C SER A 137 2.06 -18.68 -0.41
N LEU A 138 1.07 -17.87 -0.01
CA LEU A 138 1.33 -16.55 0.59
C LEU A 138 1.81 -16.68 2.05
N PRO A 139 2.60 -15.72 2.56
CA PRO A 139 3.19 -15.80 3.91
C PRO A 139 2.17 -15.68 5.05
N CYS A 140 0.94 -15.25 4.76
CA CYS A 140 -0.11 -15.12 5.77
C CYS A 140 -0.59 -16.47 6.33
N HIS A 141 -0.56 -17.54 5.52
CA HIS A 141 -0.82 -18.91 5.98
C HIS A 141 -0.37 -19.94 4.93
N SER A 142 0.20 -21.07 5.36
CA SER A 142 0.69 -22.12 4.44
C SER A 142 -0.42 -22.80 3.62
N SER A 143 -1.68 -22.76 4.09
CA SER A 143 -2.83 -23.27 3.33
C SER A 143 -3.37 -22.29 2.30
N HIS A 144 -2.85 -21.07 2.21
CA HIS A 144 -3.26 -20.10 1.19
C HIS A 144 -2.39 -20.26 -0.05
N HIS A 145 -2.67 -21.30 -0.81
CA HIS A 145 -1.96 -21.65 -2.02
C HIS A 145 -2.76 -21.36 -3.29
N PHE A 146 -2.05 -21.00 -4.37
CA PHE A 146 -2.62 -20.59 -5.65
C PHE A 146 -1.70 -21.06 -6.77
N HIS A 147 -2.19 -21.15 -8.01
CA HIS A 147 -1.30 -21.14 -9.16
C HIS A 147 -0.52 -19.82 -9.19
N GLN A 148 0.78 -19.88 -9.51
CA GLN A 148 1.63 -18.69 -9.55
C GLN A 148 1.05 -17.62 -10.49
N ALA A 149 0.56 -18.02 -11.67
CA ALA A 149 -0.08 -17.10 -12.62
C ALA A 149 -1.36 -16.49 -12.04
N CYS A 150 -2.21 -17.29 -11.38
CA CYS A 150 -3.46 -16.78 -10.80
C CYS A 150 -3.20 -15.75 -9.70
N ILE A 151 -2.25 -16.01 -8.80
CA ILE A 151 -1.96 -15.04 -7.73
C ILE A 151 -1.25 -13.80 -8.27
N LEU A 152 -0.40 -13.93 -9.29
CA LEU A 152 0.21 -12.80 -9.98
C LEU A 152 -0.86 -11.86 -10.55
N ASP A 153 -1.77 -12.39 -11.36
CA ASP A 153 -2.84 -11.60 -11.97
C ASP A 153 -3.72 -10.93 -10.91
N TRP A 154 -4.05 -11.66 -9.83
CA TRP A 154 -4.81 -11.10 -8.72
C TRP A 154 -4.10 -9.89 -8.09
N LEU A 155 -2.84 -10.03 -7.70
CA LEU A 155 -2.09 -8.94 -7.06
C LEU A 155 -1.93 -7.73 -7.99
N GLN A 156 -1.71 -7.97 -9.29
CA GLN A 156 -1.63 -6.91 -10.28
C GLN A 156 -2.94 -6.13 -10.46
N THR A 157 -4.10 -6.75 -10.21
CA THR A 157 -5.41 -6.07 -10.26
C THR A 157 -5.68 -5.17 -9.05
N LEU A 158 -4.97 -5.38 -7.95
CA LEU A 158 -5.14 -4.59 -6.75
C LEU A 158 -4.44 -3.24 -6.85
N ILE A 159 -3.39 -3.09 -7.66
CA ILE A 159 -2.66 -1.82 -7.81
C ILE A 159 -3.62 -0.68 -8.24
N PRO A 160 -3.66 0.46 -7.52
CA PRO A 160 -2.73 0.92 -6.47
C PRO A 160 -3.09 0.57 -5.02
N GLU A 161 -4.20 -0.14 -4.80
CA GLU A 161 -4.68 -0.54 -3.48
C GLU A 161 -3.74 -1.56 -2.80
N PRO A 162 -3.83 -1.70 -1.46
CA PRO A 162 -3.05 -2.67 -0.71
C PRO A 162 -3.17 -4.09 -1.28
N LEU A 163 -2.03 -4.75 -1.40
CA LEU A 163 -1.92 -6.12 -1.87
C LEU A 163 -2.44 -7.07 -0.78
N THR A 164 -3.50 -7.82 -1.08
CA THR A 164 -4.21 -8.65 -0.09
C THR A 164 -4.44 -10.08 -0.55
N CYS A 165 -4.39 -11.01 0.41
CA CYS A 165 -4.66 -12.42 0.16
C CYS A 165 -6.13 -12.65 -0.30
N PRO A 166 -6.37 -13.40 -1.39
CA PRO A 166 -7.73 -13.74 -1.85
C PRO A 166 -8.60 -14.46 -0.80
N ILE A 167 -7.98 -15.18 0.13
CA ILE A 167 -8.68 -16.02 1.10
C ILE A 167 -8.98 -15.25 2.40
N CYS A 168 -7.96 -14.67 3.04
CA CYS A 168 -8.11 -14.04 4.36
C CYS A 168 -8.06 -12.52 4.35
N ARG A 169 -7.77 -11.89 3.20
CA ARG A 169 -7.60 -10.43 3.05
C ARG A 169 -6.49 -9.81 3.89
N ALA A 170 -5.62 -10.63 4.50
CA ALA A 170 -4.42 -10.12 5.14
C ALA A 170 -3.53 -9.43 4.09
N GLU A 171 -3.00 -8.27 4.45
CA GLU A 171 -2.05 -7.52 3.62
C GLU A 171 -0.74 -8.30 3.50
N SER A 172 -0.17 -8.31 2.30
CA SER A 172 1.16 -8.85 2.10
C SER A 172 2.20 -7.80 2.48
N GLU A 173 2.55 -7.73 3.76
CA GLU A 173 3.67 -6.90 4.25
C GLU A 173 5.05 -7.35 3.69
N ALA A 174 5.09 -8.51 3.02
CA ALA A 174 6.30 -9.14 2.50
C ALA A 174 6.70 -8.67 1.08
N LEU A 175 5.92 -7.78 0.47
CA LEU A 175 6.13 -7.25 -0.88
C LEU A 175 6.66 -5.81 -0.85
#